data_AF-A0A1D6LTJ1-F1
#
_entry.id   AF-A0A1D6LTJ1-F1
#
_cell.length_a   1.000
_cell.length_b   1.000
_cell.length_c   1.000
_cell.angle_alpha   90.00
_cell.angle_beta   90.00
_cell.angle_gamma   90.00
#
_symmetry.space_group_name_H-M   'P 1'
#
loop_
_entity.id
_entity.type
_entity.pdbx_description
1 polymer ?
#
loop_
_entity_poly.entity_id
_entity_poly.type
_entity_poly.pdbx_seq_one_letter_code
_entity_poly.pdbx_strand_id
1 'polypeptide(L)'
;MNIPLAGIEAILWSNDLQVASEDAIYDFMIKWARAQYPKLEERREILGTRLLPLVRFCHMTCRKLRKVIACSDLDHEQATKCVTEALLYKADAPHRQRALAADVMTCRKYAERAYKYRPLKVVEFDRPYRQCIAYLDLKREECSRLFPSGRIYSQAFHLAGQGFFLSAHCNVDQQSAFY
;
A
#
# COMPACT_ATOMS: atom_id res chain seq x y z
N MET A 1 7.24 16.07 16.03
CA MET A 1 6.10 15.14 16.24
C MET A 1 6.42 14.31 17.47
N ASN A 2 5.84 14.60 18.62
CA ASN A 2 6.25 14.02 19.90
C ASN A 2 5.42 12.78 20.29
N ILE A 3 5.31 11.82 19.37
CA ILE A 3 4.68 10.53 19.67
C ILE A 3 5.80 9.57 20.11
N PRO A 4 5.71 8.92 21.28
CA PRO A 4 6.69 7.93 21.71
C PRO A 4 6.68 6.71 20.80
N LEU A 5 7.80 5.97 20.77
CA LEU A 5 7.97 4.78 19.92
C LEU A 5 6.83 3.75 20.09
N ALA A 6 6.47 3.42 21.35
CA ALA A 6 5.37 2.50 21.63
C ALA A 6 4.02 2.98 21.06
N GLY A 7 3.81 4.30 21.01
CA GLY A 7 2.62 4.89 20.40
C GLY A 7 2.61 4.70 18.88
N ILE A 8 3.75 4.91 18.22
CA ILE A 8 3.89 4.65 16.78
C ILE A 8 3.69 3.17 16.48
N GLU A 9 4.27 2.27 17.25
CA GLU A 9 4.09 0.84 17.06
C GLU A 9 2.63 0.42 17.18
N ALA A 10 1.92 0.92 18.20
CA ALA A 10 0.49 0.65 18.39
C ALA A 10 -0.34 1.14 17.19
N ILE A 11 -0.04 2.35 16.69
CA ILE A 11 -0.69 2.90 15.49
C ILE A 11 -0.42 2.01 14.27
N LEU A 12 0.84 1.66 14.03
CA LEU A 12 1.25 0.79 12.92
C LEU A 12 0.78 -0.66 13.12
N TRP A 13 0.39 -1.08 14.32
CA TRP A 13 -0.17 -2.40 14.56
C TRP A 13 -1.61 -2.52 14.07
N SER A 14 -2.38 -1.44 14.11
CA SER A 14 -3.83 -1.46 13.83
C SER A 14 -4.19 -1.70 12.36
N ASN A 15 -5.16 -2.59 12.11
CA ASN A 15 -5.77 -2.78 10.78
C ASN A 15 -6.75 -1.66 10.42
N ASP A 16 -7.37 -1.03 11.42
CA ASP A 16 -8.44 -0.05 11.24
C ASP A 16 -7.93 1.39 11.04
N LEU A 17 -6.62 1.51 10.83
CA LEU A 17 -5.97 2.79 10.60
C LEU A 17 -6.42 3.39 9.27
N GLN A 18 -7.21 4.46 9.34
CA GLN A 18 -7.74 5.21 8.20
C GLN A 18 -6.64 6.06 7.56
N VAL A 19 -5.89 5.48 6.63
CA VAL A 19 -4.79 6.16 5.92
C VAL A 19 -5.03 6.16 4.42
N ALA A 20 -4.39 7.11 3.73
CA ALA A 20 -4.46 7.17 2.27
C ALA A 20 -4.00 5.85 1.60
N SER A 21 -2.85 5.32 2.02
CA SER A 21 -2.23 4.10 1.49
C SER A 21 -1.10 3.65 2.41
N GLU A 22 -0.58 2.43 2.21
CA GLU A 22 0.62 1.98 2.93
C GLU A 22 1.86 2.81 2.55
N ASP A 23 1.91 3.37 1.34
CA ASP A 23 2.96 4.32 0.92
C ASP A 23 3.03 5.54 1.86
N ALA A 24 1.88 6.06 2.28
CA ALA A 24 1.79 7.20 3.20
C ALA A 24 2.24 6.82 4.62
N ILE A 25 1.94 5.59 5.04
CA ILE A 25 2.44 5.04 6.31
C ILE A 25 3.96 4.98 6.32
N TYR A 26 4.56 4.45 5.25
CA TYR A 26 6.02 4.37 5.13
C TYR A 26 6.66 5.76 5.17
N ASP A 27 6.13 6.72 4.41
CA ASP A 27 6.65 8.09 4.41
C ASP A 27 6.53 8.75 5.80
N PHE A 28 5.40 8.54 6.48
CA PHE A 28 5.19 9.02 7.84
C PHE A 28 6.19 8.39 8.81
N MET A 29 6.39 7.08 8.76
CA MET A 29 7.32 6.33 9.59
C MET A 29 8.75 6.84 9.43
N ILE A 30 9.24 7.00 8.18
CA ILE A 30 10.59 7.51 7.91
C ILE A 30 10.73 8.95 8.40
N LYS A 31 9.73 9.81 8.15
CA LYS A 31 9.75 11.21 8.62
C LYS A 31 9.77 11.29 10.15
N TRP A 32 8.98 10.46 10.83
CA TRP A 32 8.96 10.37 12.29
C TRP A 32 10.31 9.88 12.83
N ALA A 33 10.87 8.81 12.26
CA ALA A 33 12.14 8.24 12.72
C ALA A 33 13.30 9.23 12.55
N ARG A 34 13.34 9.97 11.44
CA ARG A 34 14.33 11.05 11.23
C ARG A 34 14.21 12.18 12.26
N ALA A 35 12.99 12.50 12.69
CA ALA A 35 12.75 13.55 13.67
C ALA A 35 13.06 13.12 15.11
N GLN A 36 12.83 11.84 15.46
CA GLN A 36 13.06 11.31 16.80
C GLN A 36 14.48 10.80 17.03
N TYR A 37 15.13 10.28 15.99
CA TYR A 37 16.47 9.70 16.07
C TYR A 37 17.40 10.41 15.07
N PRO A 38 18.07 11.50 15.48
CA PRO A 38 18.98 12.25 14.60
C PRO A 38 20.21 11.43 14.17
N LYS A 39 20.67 10.52 15.03
CA LYS A 39 21.79 9.62 14.73
C LYS A 39 21.36 8.48 13.81
N LEU A 40 22.17 8.21 12.78
CA LEU A 40 21.85 7.22 11.75
C LEU A 40 21.79 5.79 12.31
N GLU A 41 22.72 5.41 13.17
CA GLU A 41 22.80 4.04 13.71
C GLU A 41 21.59 3.69 14.58
N GLU A 42 21.26 4.56 15.54
CA GLU A 42 20.06 4.40 16.38
C GLU A 42 18.78 4.37 15.51
N ARG A 43 18.71 5.22 14.47
CA ARG A 43 17.58 5.24 13.55
C ARG A 43 17.45 3.94 12.77
N ARG A 44 18.57 3.39 12.25
CA ARG A 44 18.61 2.12 11.51
C ARG A 44 18.16 0.96 12.37
N GLU A 45 18.63 0.91 13.62
CA GLU A 45 18.25 -0.12 14.57
C GLU A 45 16.73 -0.10 14.83
N ILE A 46 16.17 1.06 15.18
CA ILE A 46 14.74 1.20 15.47
C ILE A 46 13.88 0.94 14.23
N LEU A 47 14.29 1.44 13.06
CA LEU A 47 13.58 1.16 11.81
C LEU A 47 13.59 -0.34 11.50
N GLY A 48 14.77 -0.96 11.48
CA GLY A 48 14.95 -2.36 11.10
C GLY A 48 14.24 -3.35 12.01
N THR A 49 14.43 -3.21 13.31
CA THR A 49 13.96 -4.20 14.29
C THR A 49 12.51 -4.02 14.69
N ARG A 50 12.04 -2.77 14.79
CA ARG A 50 10.75 -2.47 15.42
C ARG A 50 9.70 -1.98 14.43
N LEU A 51 10.06 -1.15 13.47
CA LEU A 51 9.08 -0.46 12.62
C LEU A 51 8.85 -1.10 11.26
N LEU A 52 9.91 -1.54 10.55
CA LEU A 52 9.79 -2.20 9.26
C LEU A 52 8.87 -3.45 9.32
N PRO A 53 8.93 -4.32 10.35
CA PRO A 53 8.03 -5.47 10.44
C PRO A 53 6.54 -5.10 10.53
N LEU A 54 6.22 -3.84 10.88
CA LEU A 54 4.84 -3.36 10.99
C LEU A 54 4.32 -2.77 9.66
N VAL A 55 5.20 -2.54 8.68
CA VAL A 55 4.84 -2.03 7.35
C VAL A 55 4.43 -3.17 6.43
N ARG A 56 3.32 -3.00 5.72
CA ARG A 56 2.75 -4.02 4.83
C ARG A 56 3.22 -3.79 3.40
N PHE A 57 4.50 -4.09 3.14
CA PHE A 57 5.14 -3.83 1.85
C PHE A 57 4.37 -4.39 0.64
N CYS A 58 3.64 -5.49 0.80
CA CYS A 58 2.78 -6.06 -0.24
C CYS A 58 1.66 -5.13 -0.72
N HIS A 59 1.26 -4.13 0.09
CA HIS A 59 0.23 -3.13 -0.21
C HIS A 59 0.79 -1.79 -0.66
N MET A 60 2.12 -1.66 -0.73
CA MET A 60 2.79 -0.48 -1.28
C MET A 60 2.83 -0.52 -2.81
N THR A 61 3.00 0.64 -3.43
CA THR A 61 3.20 0.73 -4.89
C THR A 61 4.59 0.27 -5.28
N CYS A 62 4.76 -0.32 -6.47
CA CYS A 62 6.09 -0.72 -6.97
C CYS A 62 7.06 0.48 -7.04
N ARG A 63 6.54 1.68 -7.34
CA ARG A 63 7.31 2.93 -7.29
C ARG A 63 7.83 3.21 -5.89
N LYS A 64 7.02 3.02 -4.85
CA LYS A 64 7.46 3.22 -3.48
C LYS A 64 8.42 2.12 -3.02
N LEU A 65 8.18 0.86 -3.38
CA LEU A 65 9.12 -0.24 -3.09
C LEU A 65 10.52 0.01 -3.66
N ARG A 66 10.63 0.58 -4.87
CA ARG A 66 11.92 1.04 -5.42
C ARG A 66 12.60 2.10 -4.53
N LYS A 67 11.82 3.02 -3.94
CA LYS A 67 12.34 4.01 -2.99
C LYS A 67 12.76 3.39 -1.65
N VAL A 68 12.11 2.30 -1.21
CA VAL A 68 12.50 1.57 0.00
C VAL A 68 13.91 0.99 -0.18
N ILE A 69 14.20 0.36 -1.31
CA ILE A 69 15.54 -0.18 -1.62
C ILE A 69 16.60 0.93 -1.63
N ALA A 70 16.27 2.10 -2.20
CA ALA A 70 17.19 3.23 -2.28
C ALA A 70 17.30 4.05 -0.97
N CYS A 71 16.64 3.64 0.11
CA CYS A 71 16.60 4.43 1.35
C CYS A 71 17.87 4.23 2.18
N SER A 72 18.64 5.31 2.38
CA SER A 72 19.90 5.29 3.15
C SER A 72 19.72 5.03 4.66
N ASP A 73 18.52 5.29 5.19
CA ASP A 73 18.17 5.06 6.60
C ASP A 73 17.88 3.59 6.91
N LEU A 74 17.86 2.73 5.90
CA LEU A 74 17.61 1.30 6.05
C LEU A 74 18.88 0.51 5.73
N ASP A 75 19.01 -0.63 6.37
CA ASP A 75 19.97 -1.63 5.93
C ASP A 75 19.55 -2.22 4.57
N HIS A 76 20.51 -2.35 3.67
CA HIS A 76 20.23 -2.74 2.29
C HIS A 76 19.72 -4.18 2.21
N GLU A 77 20.25 -5.09 3.03
CA GLU A 77 19.83 -6.49 3.04
C GLU A 77 18.39 -6.61 3.54
N GLN A 78 18.05 -5.93 4.63
CA GLN A 78 16.69 -5.90 5.17
C GLN A 78 15.68 -5.27 4.19
N ALA A 79 16.02 -4.12 3.59
CA ALA A 79 15.16 -3.46 2.62
C ALA A 79 14.91 -4.37 1.40
N THR A 80 15.95 -5.03 0.90
CA THR A 80 15.88 -5.97 -0.23
C THR A 80 15.01 -7.17 0.12
N LYS A 81 15.18 -7.75 1.30
CA LYS A 81 14.36 -8.87 1.79
C LYS A 81 12.87 -8.50 1.83
N CYS A 82 12.52 -7.40 2.49
CA CYS A 82 11.13 -6.95 2.61
C CYS A 82 10.48 -6.68 1.25
N VAL A 83 11.22 -6.04 0.33
CA VAL A 83 10.70 -5.74 -1.02
C VAL A 83 10.56 -7.01 -1.85
N THR A 84 11.50 -7.95 -1.75
CA THR A 84 11.45 -9.22 -2.49
C THR A 84 10.24 -10.05 -2.04
N GLU A 85 10.03 -10.19 -0.74
CA GLU A 85 8.86 -10.89 -0.18
C GLU A 85 7.54 -10.23 -0.61
N ALA A 86 7.50 -8.89 -0.66
CA ALA A 86 6.33 -8.15 -1.14
C ALA A 86 6.05 -8.39 -2.63
N LEU A 87 7.10 -8.40 -3.47
CA LEU A 87 6.97 -8.67 -4.90
C LEU A 87 6.53 -10.11 -5.17
N LEU A 88 7.09 -11.08 -4.44
CA LEU A 88 6.66 -12.49 -4.53
C LEU A 88 5.18 -12.64 -4.16
N TYR A 89 4.74 -12.02 -3.06
CA TYR A 89 3.32 -12.01 -2.69
C TYR A 89 2.44 -11.41 -3.79
N LYS A 90 2.83 -10.26 -4.35
CA LYS A 90 2.07 -9.60 -5.44
C LYS A 90 2.01 -10.44 -6.72
N ALA A 91 3.03 -11.26 -6.98
CA ALA A 91 3.11 -12.16 -8.14
C ALA A 91 2.34 -13.47 -7.93
N ASP A 92 2.07 -13.85 -6.68
CA ASP A 92 1.39 -15.09 -6.33
C ASP A 92 -0.08 -15.14 -6.81
N ALA A 93 -0.60 -16.36 -6.97
CA ALA A 93 -2.00 -16.57 -7.34
C ALA A 93 -2.96 -16.10 -6.22
N PRO A 94 -4.18 -15.61 -6.55
CA PRO A 94 -5.10 -15.06 -5.55
C PRO A 94 -5.46 -16.01 -4.40
N HIS A 95 -5.48 -17.33 -4.63
CA HIS A 95 -5.75 -18.30 -3.57
C HIS A 95 -4.58 -18.44 -2.58
N ARG A 96 -3.33 -18.33 -3.05
CA ARG A 96 -2.14 -18.32 -2.18
C ARG A 96 -2.03 -17.05 -1.38
N GLN A 97 -2.30 -15.91 -2.02
CA GLN A 97 -2.39 -14.62 -1.34
C GLN A 97 -3.42 -14.64 -0.20
N ARG A 98 -4.58 -15.25 -0.44
CA ARG A 98 -5.62 -15.46 0.57
C ARG A 98 -5.18 -16.40 1.69
N ALA A 99 -4.49 -17.50 1.38
CA ALA A 99 -3.96 -18.41 2.39
C ALA A 99 -2.94 -17.72 3.30
N LEU A 100 -1.99 -16.97 2.73
CA LEU A 100 -1.01 -16.20 3.47
C LEU A 100 -1.64 -15.07 4.31
N ALA A 101 -2.69 -14.42 3.79
CA ALA A 101 -3.43 -13.41 4.54
C ALA A 101 -4.31 -13.99 5.65
N ALA A 102 -4.68 -15.27 5.58
CA ALA A 102 -5.48 -15.96 6.60
C ALA A 102 -4.62 -16.68 7.66
N ASP A 103 -3.36 -16.95 7.35
CA ASP A 103 -2.42 -17.62 8.26
C ASP A 103 -2.13 -16.77 9.50
N VAL A 104 -2.28 -17.34 10.70
CA VAL A 104 -2.19 -16.57 11.96
C VAL A 104 -0.80 -15.94 12.17
N MET A 105 0.26 -16.58 11.67
CA MET A 105 1.63 -16.12 11.84
C MET A 105 2.00 -15.00 10.86
N THR A 106 1.44 -15.02 9.65
CA THR A 106 1.82 -14.10 8.56
C THR A 106 0.72 -13.12 8.14
N CYS A 107 -0.51 -13.33 8.58
CA CYS A 107 -1.70 -12.51 8.28
C CYS A 107 -1.40 -11.03 8.42
N ARG A 108 -0.72 -10.63 9.50
CA ARG A 108 -0.43 -9.22 9.78
C ARG A 108 0.37 -8.53 8.67
N LYS A 109 1.28 -9.25 8.03
CA LYS A 109 2.13 -8.72 6.94
C LYS A 109 1.35 -8.54 5.65
N TYR A 110 0.32 -9.36 5.44
CA TYR A 110 -0.41 -9.48 4.18
C TYR A 110 -1.85 -8.94 4.23
N ALA A 111 -2.41 -8.71 5.42
CA ALA A 111 -3.75 -8.17 5.59
C ALA A 111 -3.81 -6.70 5.16
N GLU A 112 -4.82 -6.31 4.41
CA GLU A 112 -5.05 -4.91 4.05
C GLU A 112 -5.45 -4.09 5.29
N ARG A 113 -5.04 -2.82 5.36
CA ARG A 113 -5.62 -1.86 6.30
C ARG A 113 -6.88 -1.24 5.71
N ALA A 114 -7.59 -0.48 6.53
CA ALA A 114 -8.67 0.41 6.09
C ALA A 114 -8.13 1.61 5.27
N TYR A 115 -7.59 1.33 4.07
CA TYR A 115 -7.09 2.36 3.17
C TYR A 115 -8.23 3.20 2.57
N LYS A 116 -8.03 4.52 2.52
CA LYS A 116 -8.93 5.45 1.81
C LYS A 116 -8.89 5.21 0.29
N TYR A 117 -7.72 4.90 -0.26
CA TYR A 117 -7.54 4.63 -1.68
C TYR A 117 -7.28 3.14 -1.91
N ARG A 118 -8.08 2.53 -2.79
CA ARG A 118 -8.01 1.09 -3.08
C ARG A 118 -6.67 0.75 -3.76
N PRO A 119 -5.92 -0.26 -3.28
CA PRO A 119 -4.75 -0.76 -3.99
C PRO A 119 -5.09 -1.17 -5.42
N LEU A 120 -4.14 -0.96 -6.33
CA LEU A 120 -4.29 -1.22 -7.77
C LEU A 120 -3.18 -2.18 -8.22
N LYS A 121 -3.53 -3.16 -9.06
CA LYS A 121 -2.52 -3.96 -9.76
C LYS A 121 -2.27 -3.35 -11.13
N VAL A 122 -1.02 -2.97 -11.38
CA VAL A 122 -0.61 -2.33 -12.65
C VAL A 122 0.46 -3.19 -13.31
N VAL A 123 0.23 -3.52 -14.58
CA VAL A 123 1.20 -4.20 -15.43
C VAL A 123 1.65 -3.20 -16.49
N GLU A 124 2.93 -2.82 -16.45
CA GLU A 124 3.55 -1.88 -17.38
C GLU A 124 4.19 -2.65 -18.55
N PHE A 125 4.05 -2.11 -19.76
CA PHE A 125 4.64 -2.64 -20.98
C PHE A 125 5.45 -1.53 -21.65
N ASP A 126 6.73 -1.80 -21.89
CA ASP A 126 7.62 -0.85 -22.56
C ASP A 126 7.55 -0.94 -24.10
N ARG A 127 7.07 -2.07 -24.63
CA ARG A 127 6.98 -2.35 -26.07
C ARG A 127 5.60 -2.92 -26.43
N PRO A 128 5.10 -2.69 -27.66
CA PRO A 128 5.70 -1.88 -28.75
C PRO A 128 5.63 -0.36 -28.51
N TYR A 129 4.78 0.09 -27.60
CA TYR A 129 4.72 1.46 -27.09
C TYR A 129 4.46 1.39 -25.59
N ARG A 130 4.78 2.48 -24.87
CA ARG A 130 4.55 2.55 -23.42
C ARG A 130 3.06 2.49 -23.13
N GLN A 131 2.61 1.39 -22.52
CA GLN A 131 1.24 1.19 -22.11
C GLN A 131 1.20 0.48 -20.75
N CYS A 132 0.06 0.53 -20.07
CA CYS A 132 -0.14 -0.27 -18.88
C CYS A 132 -1.57 -0.80 -18.80
N ILE A 133 -1.75 -1.95 -18.15
CA ILE A 133 -3.06 -2.46 -17.78
C ILE A 133 -3.23 -2.29 -16.28
N ALA A 134 -4.28 -1.59 -15.88
CA ALA A 134 -4.63 -1.34 -14.49
C ALA A 134 -5.87 -2.15 -14.09
N TYR A 135 -5.73 -2.97 -13.06
CA TYR A 135 -6.80 -3.78 -12.49
C TYR A 135 -7.22 -3.21 -11.14
N LEU A 136 -8.48 -2.78 -11.05
CA LEU A 136 -9.15 -2.35 -9.82
C LEU A 136 -10.17 -3.41 -9.42
N ASP A 137 -9.78 -4.25 -8.47
CA ASP A 137 -10.67 -5.28 -7.94
C ASP A 137 -11.54 -4.70 -6.82
N LEU A 138 -12.86 -4.77 -7.02
CA LEU A 138 -13.87 -4.35 -6.05
C LEU A 138 -14.66 -5.58 -5.56
N LYS A 139 -14.80 -5.71 -4.24
CA LYS A 139 -15.65 -6.72 -3.63
C LYS A 139 -17.12 -6.34 -3.75
N ARG A 140 -18.01 -7.32 -3.61
CA ARG A 140 -19.46 -7.11 -3.71
C ARG A 140 -19.96 -6.07 -2.70
N GLU A 141 -19.43 -6.09 -1.49
CA GLU A 141 -19.74 -5.16 -0.40
C GLU A 141 -19.17 -3.76 -0.63
N GLU A 142 -18.13 -3.64 -1.47
CA GLU A 142 -17.59 -2.35 -1.91
C GLU A 142 -18.49 -1.75 -3.00
N CYS A 143 -18.93 -2.58 -3.95
CA CYS A 143 -19.87 -2.17 -4.98
C CYS A 143 -21.22 -1.73 -4.41
N SER A 144 -21.74 -2.40 -3.38
CA SER A 144 -23.02 -2.01 -2.75
C SER A 144 -22.96 -0.61 -2.13
N ARG A 145 -21.78 -0.18 -1.65
CA ARG A 145 -21.55 1.17 -1.10
C ARG A 145 -21.46 2.27 -2.18
N LEU A 146 -21.42 1.91 -3.46
CA LEU A 146 -21.45 2.90 -4.54
C LEU A 146 -22.86 3.45 -4.78
N PHE A 147 -23.90 2.72 -4.39
CA PHE A 147 -25.28 3.19 -4.54
C PHE A 147 -25.70 4.06 -3.35
N PRO A 148 -26.45 5.16 -3.56
CA PRO A 148 -26.80 5.76 -4.86
C PRO A 148 -25.71 6.68 -5.41
N SER A 149 -24.85 7.25 -4.56
CA SER A 149 -23.90 8.31 -4.92
C SER A 149 -22.49 8.10 -4.36
N GLY A 150 -22.19 6.88 -3.92
CA GLY A 150 -20.88 6.52 -3.38
C GLY A 150 -19.80 6.53 -4.45
N ARG A 151 -18.55 6.76 -4.01
CA ARG A 151 -17.37 6.76 -4.87
C ARG A 151 -16.24 5.98 -4.22
N ILE A 152 -15.55 5.17 -5.01
CA ILE A 152 -14.31 4.50 -4.63
C ILE A 152 -13.20 5.02 -5.54
N TYR A 153 -12.08 5.40 -4.94
CA TYR A 153 -10.91 5.90 -5.65
C TYR A 153 -9.77 4.90 -5.50
N SER A 154 -9.04 4.62 -6.59
CA SER A 154 -7.81 3.84 -6.52
C SER A 154 -6.64 4.68 -6.03
N GLN A 155 -5.57 4.00 -5.61
CA GLN A 155 -4.26 4.62 -5.53
C GLN A 155 -3.82 5.16 -6.91
N ALA A 156 -2.95 6.16 -6.90
CA ALA A 156 -2.39 6.71 -8.12
C ALA A 156 -1.37 5.74 -8.74
N PHE A 157 -1.43 5.58 -10.06
CA PHE A 157 -0.43 4.90 -10.87
C PHE A 157 0.14 5.85 -11.90
N HIS A 158 1.25 5.50 -12.53
CA HIS A 158 1.92 6.39 -13.47
C HIS A 158 2.12 5.69 -14.81
N LEU A 159 1.88 6.42 -15.90
CA LEU A 159 2.20 6.00 -17.25
C LEU A 159 2.89 7.17 -17.95
N ALA A 160 4.05 6.93 -18.54
CA ALA A 160 4.87 7.95 -19.21
C ALA A 160 5.15 9.20 -18.33
N GLY A 161 5.29 9.03 -17.02
CA GLY A 161 5.55 10.12 -16.06
C GLY A 161 4.30 10.86 -15.58
N GLN A 162 3.15 10.63 -16.20
CA GLN A 162 1.88 11.23 -15.80
C GLN A 162 1.17 10.37 -14.75
N GLY A 163 0.59 11.00 -13.73
CA GLY A 163 -0.19 10.33 -12.69
C GLY A 163 -1.65 10.13 -13.11
N PHE A 164 -2.16 8.93 -12.91
CA PHE A 164 -3.55 8.54 -13.15
C PHE A 164 -4.13 7.88 -11.90
N PHE A 165 -5.45 7.90 -11.78
CA PHE A 165 -6.20 7.11 -10.80
C PHE A 165 -7.54 6.69 -11.42
N LEU A 166 -8.14 5.64 -10.87
CA LEU A 166 -9.46 5.16 -11.27
C LEU A 166 -10.50 5.60 -10.24
N SER A 167 -11.70 5.93 -10.71
CA SER A 167 -12.84 6.24 -9.87
C SER A 167 -14.02 5.38 -10.28
N ALA A 168 -14.52 4.58 -9.35
CA ALA A 168 -15.75 3.83 -9.50
C ALA A 168 -16.88 4.59 -8.78
N HIS A 169 -18.01 4.80 -9.46
CA HIS A 169 -19.19 5.45 -8.91
C HIS A 169 -20.45 4.90 -9.59
N CYS A 170 -21.58 4.96 -8.89
CA CYS A 170 -22.87 4.64 -9.50
C CYS A 170 -23.33 5.81 -10.37
N ASN A 171 -23.78 5.52 -11.60
CA ASN A 171 -24.40 6.50 -12.48
C ASN A 171 -25.92 6.29 -12.46
N VAL A 172 -26.63 7.04 -11.61
CA VAL A 172 -28.09 6.92 -11.46
C VAL A 172 -28.83 7.69 -12.56
N ASP A 173 -28.21 8.70 -13.16
CA ASP A 173 -28.83 9.59 -14.16
C ASP A 173 -29.13 8.90 -15.51
N GLN A 174 -28.63 7.68 -15.74
CA GLN A 174 -28.95 6.89 -16.94
C GLN A 174 -30.21 6.03 -16.83
N GLN A 175 -30.82 5.87 -15.65
CA GLN A 175 -32.09 5.15 -15.51
C GLN A 175 -33.31 5.98 -15.94
N SER A 176 -33.16 7.30 -16.05
CA SER A 176 -34.24 8.22 -16.43
C SER A 176 -34.37 8.44 -17.95
N ALA A 177 -33.48 7.86 -18.76
CA ALA A 177 -33.43 8.08 -20.21
C ALA A 177 -34.00 6.93 -21.06
N PHE A 178 -34.53 5.88 -20.42
CA PHE A 178 -35.08 4.69 -21.09
C PHE A 178 -36.56 4.44 -20.76
N TYR A 179 -37.30 5.46 -20.32
CA TYR A 179 -38.76 5.42 -20.17
C TYR A 179 -39.42 6.55 -20.95
#